data_AF-A0A1Y3UID1-F1
#
_entry.id   AF-A0A1Y3UID1-F1
#
_cell.length_a   1.000
_cell.length_b   1.000
_cell.length_c   1.000
_cell.angle_alpha   90.00
_cell.angle_beta   90.00
_cell.angle_gamma   90.00
#
_symmetry.space_group_name_H-M   'P 1'
#
loop_
_entity.id
_entity.type
_entity.pdbx_description
1 polymer ?
#
loop_
_entity_poly.entity_id
_entity_poly.type
_entity_poly.pdbx_seq_one_letter_code
_entity_poly.pdbx_strand_id
1 'polypeptide(L)'
;MRVRAHETSAQAMVEMAVVLPTLLVLALIVYNLMLYAAAVVRFDRVAADVVMAQGVSPAGGEEAADAVEAVEGELARAMGDYPVEVSVSCDEEGAESAAMLSLVGALHTYRCTMRFSPWPSGLSIAGVRLGAPAVLEHERAVTVDPWRPGVVM
;
A
#
# COMPACT_ATOMS: atom_id res chain seq x y z
N MET A 1 33.24 10.33 49.73
CA MET A 1 32.99 9.31 48.68
C MET A 1 31.52 9.21 48.23
N ARG A 2 30.53 9.63 49.05
CA ARG A 2 29.09 9.55 48.69
C ARG A 2 28.60 10.55 47.61
N VAL A 3 29.25 11.71 47.47
CA VAL A 3 28.85 12.75 46.49
C VAL A 3 29.11 12.31 45.05
N ARG A 4 30.25 11.66 44.79
CA ARG A 4 30.63 11.21 43.43
C ARG A 4 29.70 10.13 42.85
N ALA A 5 29.15 9.25 43.69
CA ALA A 5 28.20 8.22 43.23
C ALA A 5 26.86 8.81 42.78
N HIS A 6 26.47 9.96 43.35
CA HIS A 6 25.24 10.65 43.01
C HIS A 6 25.37 11.43 41.69
N GLU A 7 26.52 12.03 41.41
CA GLU A 7 26.83 12.66 40.12
C GLU A 7 26.83 11.65 38.97
N THR A 8 27.46 10.48 39.15
CA THR A 8 27.47 9.43 38.12
C THR A 8 26.10 8.82 37.89
N SER A 9 25.30 8.64 38.95
CA SER A 9 23.92 8.13 38.83
C SER A 9 22.99 9.14 38.16
N ALA A 10 23.14 10.42 38.50
CA ALA A 10 22.38 11.50 37.87
C ALA A 10 22.78 11.67 36.39
N GLN A 11 24.07 11.60 36.07
CA GLN A 11 24.55 11.70 34.69
C GLN A 11 24.12 10.51 33.82
N ALA A 12 24.21 9.28 34.34
CA ALA A 12 23.70 8.09 33.65
C ALA A 12 22.18 8.16 33.40
N MET A 13 21.44 8.80 34.31
CA MET A 13 20.00 9.05 34.14
C MET A 13 19.72 10.12 33.07
N VAL A 14 20.56 11.17 32.99
CA VAL A 14 20.43 12.23 31.98
C VAL A 14 20.74 11.70 30.57
N GLU A 15 21.75 10.84 30.43
CA GLU A 15 22.04 10.16 29.16
C GLU A 15 20.88 9.24 28.75
N MET A 16 20.35 8.44 29.68
CA MET A 16 19.16 7.61 29.40
C MET A 16 17.89 8.42 29.13
N ALA A 17 17.73 9.61 29.72
CA ALA A 17 16.57 10.47 29.52
C ALA A 17 16.45 10.99 28.09
N VAL A 18 17.57 11.13 27.37
CA VAL A 18 17.59 11.53 25.95
C VAL A 18 17.57 10.30 25.03
N VAL A 19 18.24 9.22 25.42
CA VAL A 19 18.30 7.98 24.63
C VAL A 19 16.94 7.29 24.56
N LEU A 20 16.21 7.19 25.67
CA LEU A 20 14.94 6.46 25.71
C LEU A 20 13.89 7.04 24.75
N PRO A 21 13.60 8.35 24.72
CA PRO A 21 12.68 8.93 23.73
C PRO A 21 13.14 8.69 22.29
N THR A 22 14.44 8.78 22.03
CA THR A 22 15.00 8.56 20.69
C THR A 22 14.82 7.11 20.26
N LEU A 23 15.07 6.15 21.15
CA LEU A 23 14.84 4.73 20.89
C LEU A 23 13.36 4.43 20.69
N LEU A 24 12.45 5.09 21.42
CA LEU A 24 11.01 4.94 21.22
C LEU A 24 10.57 5.44 19.85
N VAL A 25 11.07 6.60 19.40
CA VAL A 25 10.80 7.13 18.05
C VAL A 25 11.35 6.18 16.99
N LEU A 26 12.57 5.67 17.16
CA LEU A 26 13.15 4.71 16.22
C LEU A 26 12.36 3.39 16.17
N ALA A 27 12.00 2.84 17.32
CA ALA A 27 11.20 1.62 17.42
C ALA A 27 9.84 1.81 16.73
N LEU A 28 9.22 2.98 16.90
CA LEU A 28 7.98 3.34 16.24
C LEU A 28 8.13 3.42 14.70
N ILE A 29 9.21 4.01 14.19
CA ILE A 29 9.50 4.05 12.76
C ILE A 29 9.68 2.62 12.22
N VAL A 30 10.50 1.81 12.89
CA VAL A 30 10.76 0.43 12.48
C VAL A 30 9.48 -0.41 12.51
N TYR A 31 8.65 -0.26 13.54
CA TYR A 31 7.36 -0.94 13.63
C TYR A 31 6.45 -0.63 12.44
N ASN A 32 6.28 0.66 12.11
CA ASN A 32 5.47 1.06 10.96
C ASN A 32 6.05 0.54 9.64
N LEU A 33 7.37 0.57 9.47
CA LEU A 33 8.02 0.07 8.27
C LEU A 33 7.86 -1.45 8.12
N MET A 34 7.94 -2.21 9.21
CA MET A 34 7.68 -3.65 9.20
C MET A 34 6.22 -3.95 8.85
N LEU A 35 5.26 -3.19 9.40
CA LEU A 35 3.85 -3.34 9.08
C LEU A 35 3.56 -3.02 7.61
N TYR A 36 4.15 -1.94 7.10
CA TYR A 36 4.07 -1.58 5.68
C TYR A 36 4.67 -2.66 4.78
N ALA A 37 5.87 -3.16 5.09
CA ALA A 37 6.51 -4.22 4.30
C ALA A 37 5.67 -5.51 4.28
N ALA A 38 5.06 -5.89 5.41
CA ALA A 38 4.14 -7.02 5.46
C ALA A 38 2.90 -6.79 4.59
N ALA A 39 2.34 -5.57 4.61
CA ALA A 39 1.22 -5.19 3.76
C ALA A 39 1.59 -5.26 2.26
N VAL A 40 2.76 -4.74 1.87
CA VAL A 40 3.24 -4.77 0.47
C VAL A 40 3.36 -6.20 -0.05
N VAL A 41 3.98 -7.10 0.73
CA VAL A 41 4.15 -8.51 0.31
C VAL A 41 2.81 -9.21 0.12
N ARG A 42 1.82 -8.91 0.98
CA ARG A 42 0.47 -9.44 0.81
C ARG A 42 -0.22 -8.81 -0.40
N PHE A 43 -0.13 -7.49 -0.54
CA PHE A 43 -0.75 -6.73 -1.61
C PHE A 43 -0.29 -7.23 -2.98
N ASP A 44 1.01 -7.41 -3.19
CA ASP A 44 1.56 -7.88 -4.46
C ASP A 44 1.00 -9.25 -4.87
N ARG A 45 0.81 -10.15 -3.89
CA ARG A 45 0.26 -11.49 -4.13
C ARG A 45 -1.23 -11.43 -4.43
N VAL A 46 -1.98 -10.73 -3.59
CA VAL A 46 -3.44 -10.65 -3.70
C VAL A 46 -3.86 -9.84 -4.92
N ALA A 47 -3.18 -8.74 -5.26
CA ALA A 47 -3.50 -7.94 -6.43
C ALA A 47 -3.37 -8.77 -7.72
N ALA A 48 -2.32 -9.57 -7.86
CA ALA A 48 -2.16 -10.47 -8.99
C ALA A 48 -3.28 -11.53 -9.04
N ASP A 49 -3.59 -12.16 -7.91
CA ASP A 49 -4.63 -13.20 -7.84
C ASP A 49 -6.04 -12.63 -8.15
N VAL A 50 -6.37 -11.45 -7.62
CA VAL A 50 -7.67 -10.79 -7.84
C VAL A 50 -7.82 -10.30 -9.28
N VAL A 51 -6.78 -9.66 -9.84
CA VAL A 51 -6.79 -9.24 -11.25
C VAL A 51 -6.94 -10.43 -12.19
N MET A 52 -6.32 -11.57 -11.88
CA MET A 52 -6.49 -12.79 -12.67
C MET A 52 -7.90 -13.39 -12.55
N ALA A 53 -8.53 -13.29 -11.38
CA ALA A 53 -9.87 -13.81 -11.17
C ALA A 53 -10.96 -12.94 -11.82
N GLN A 54 -10.82 -11.61 -11.76
CA GLN A 54 -11.86 -10.67 -12.18
C GLN A 54 -11.56 -10.00 -13.53
N GLY A 55 -10.28 -9.79 -13.88
CA GLY A 55 -9.86 -9.06 -15.08
C GLY A 55 -9.86 -9.85 -16.39
N VAL A 56 -10.18 -11.16 -16.33
CA VAL A 56 -10.28 -12.05 -17.51
C VAL A 56 -11.74 -12.18 -17.99
N SER A 57 -12.70 -11.48 -17.38
CA SER A 57 -14.05 -11.40 -17.93
C SER A 57 -14.00 -10.61 -19.25
N PRO A 58 -14.53 -11.14 -20.37
CA PRO A 58 -14.49 -10.44 -21.65
C PRO A 58 -15.23 -9.11 -21.51
N ALA A 59 -14.54 -8.00 -21.77
CA ALA A 59 -15.09 -6.66 -21.60
C ALA A 59 -15.46 -6.03 -22.96
N GLY A 60 -16.74 -5.69 -23.13
CA GLY A 60 -17.16 -4.47 -23.84
C GLY A 60 -17.01 -3.27 -22.91
N GLY A 61 -16.81 -2.05 -23.42
CA GLY A 61 -16.35 -0.90 -22.62
C GLY A 61 -17.16 -0.50 -21.36
N GLU A 62 -18.42 -0.92 -21.19
CA GLU A 62 -19.16 -0.79 -19.92
C GLU A 62 -18.72 -1.84 -18.87
N GLU A 63 -18.32 -3.03 -19.30
CA GLU A 63 -17.86 -4.14 -18.46
C GLU A 63 -16.42 -3.92 -17.92
N ALA A 64 -15.62 -3.06 -18.56
CA ALA A 64 -14.27 -2.73 -18.08
C ALA A 64 -14.30 -1.87 -16.79
N ALA A 65 -15.24 -0.93 -16.67
CA ALA A 65 -15.45 -0.16 -15.45
C ALA A 65 -15.97 -1.05 -14.31
N ASP A 66 -16.91 -1.95 -14.62
CA ASP A 66 -17.41 -2.97 -13.68
C ASP A 66 -16.29 -3.91 -13.21
N ALA A 67 -15.37 -4.29 -14.10
CA ALA A 67 -14.21 -5.11 -13.76
C ALA A 67 -13.25 -4.38 -12.81
N VAL A 68 -12.98 -3.09 -13.03
CA VAL A 68 -12.15 -2.28 -12.13
C VAL A 68 -12.78 -2.18 -10.74
N GLU A 69 -14.09 -1.91 -10.65
CA GLU A 69 -14.81 -1.84 -9.37
C GLU A 69 -14.80 -3.20 -8.64
N ALA A 70 -14.97 -4.30 -9.38
CA ALA A 70 -14.89 -5.66 -8.84
C ALA A 70 -13.49 -5.99 -8.29
N VAL A 71 -12.44 -5.65 -9.04
CA VAL A 71 -11.03 -5.83 -8.61
C VAL A 71 -10.76 -4.99 -7.38
N GLU A 72 -11.15 -3.71 -7.35
CA GLU A 72 -10.95 -2.82 -6.20
C GLU A 72 -11.69 -3.34 -4.96
N GLY A 73 -12.96 -3.72 -5.11
CA GLY A 73 -13.78 -4.20 -4.01
C GLY A 73 -13.29 -5.51 -3.40
N GLU A 74 -12.78 -6.44 -4.21
CA GLU A 74 -12.22 -7.70 -3.72
C GLU A 74 -10.82 -7.51 -3.12
N LEU A 75 -9.98 -6.67 -3.74
CA LEU A 75 -8.66 -6.34 -3.21
C LEU A 75 -8.76 -5.61 -1.86
N ALA A 76 -9.72 -4.69 -1.71
CA ALA A 76 -10.00 -4.02 -0.44
C ALA A 76 -10.46 -5.01 0.64
N ARG A 77 -11.33 -5.98 0.30
CA ARG A 77 -11.74 -7.04 1.22
C ARG A 77 -10.57 -7.91 1.66
N ALA A 78 -9.75 -8.34 0.72
CA ALA A 78 -8.61 -9.21 1.00
C ALA A 78 -7.49 -8.50 1.79
N MET A 79 -7.41 -7.17 1.73
CA MET A 79 -6.50 -6.33 2.51
C MET A 79 -7.09 -5.83 3.84
N GLY A 80 -8.35 -6.15 4.18
CA GLY A 80 -9.06 -5.59 5.34
C GLY A 80 -8.41 -5.80 6.71
N ASP A 81 -7.46 -6.74 6.84
CA ASP A 81 -6.67 -6.94 8.05
C ASP A 81 -5.57 -5.87 8.25
N TYR A 82 -5.27 -5.07 7.22
CA TYR A 82 -4.24 -4.04 7.23
C TYR A 82 -4.86 -2.64 7.19
N PRO A 83 -4.27 -1.64 7.87
CA PRO A 83 -4.74 -0.26 7.85
C PRO A 83 -4.30 0.44 6.57
N VAL A 84 -4.82 -0.01 5.43
CA VAL A 84 -4.48 0.48 4.09
C VAL A 84 -5.73 0.86 3.30
N GLU A 85 -5.59 1.87 2.47
CA GLU A 85 -6.57 2.22 1.45
C GLU A 85 -6.10 1.67 0.10
N VAL A 86 -7.02 1.19 -0.73
CA VAL A 86 -6.73 0.58 -2.03
C VAL A 86 -7.49 1.34 -3.10
N SER A 87 -6.86 1.53 -4.27
CA SER A 87 -7.51 2.05 -5.47
C SER A 87 -7.02 1.32 -6.71
N VAL A 88 -7.88 1.10 -7.70
CA VAL A 88 -7.52 0.41 -8.94
C VAL A 88 -7.90 1.25 -10.16
N SER A 89 -7.01 1.29 -11.15
CA SER A 89 -7.30 1.89 -12.46
C SER A 89 -6.88 0.93 -13.58
N CYS A 90 -7.63 0.86 -14.67
CA CYS A 90 -7.27 0.07 -15.84
C CYS A 90 -6.90 1.00 -17.00
N ASP A 91 -5.70 0.83 -17.54
CA ASP A 91 -5.28 1.44 -18.79
C ASP A 91 -5.53 0.42 -19.91
N GLU A 92 -6.42 0.75 -20.86
CA GLU A 92 -6.55 0.02 -22.12
C GLU A 92 -5.47 0.50 -23.09
N GLU A 93 -4.37 -0.25 -23.23
CA GLU A 93 -3.39 0.05 -24.27
C GLU A 93 -4.01 -0.19 -25.66
N GLY A 94 -4.51 0.86 -26.31
CA GLY A 94 -4.90 0.78 -27.72
C GLY A 94 -5.92 1.78 -28.28
N ALA A 95 -6.56 2.63 -27.48
CA ALA A 95 -7.72 3.38 -27.98
C ALA A 95 -7.45 4.38 -29.13
N GLU A 96 -6.22 4.88 -29.33
CA GLU A 96 -5.96 5.93 -30.34
C GLU A 96 -5.19 5.47 -31.60
N SER A 97 -4.65 4.25 -31.65
CA SER A 97 -3.97 3.70 -32.85
C SER A 97 -4.49 2.35 -33.34
N ALA A 98 -5.45 1.73 -32.63
CA ALA A 98 -5.85 0.34 -32.87
C ALA A 98 -7.13 0.14 -33.71
N ALA A 99 -7.65 1.15 -34.40
CA ALA A 99 -8.80 0.96 -35.29
C ALA A 99 -8.57 -0.08 -36.42
N MET A 100 -7.31 -0.46 -36.68
CA MET A 100 -6.95 -1.53 -37.63
C MET A 100 -6.21 -2.73 -37.02
N LEU A 101 -5.91 -2.72 -35.71
CA LEU A 101 -5.19 -3.80 -35.00
C LEU A 101 -6.03 -4.47 -33.89
N SER A 102 -7.28 -4.05 -33.70
CA SER A 102 -8.24 -4.55 -32.70
C SER A 102 -8.53 -6.06 -32.72
N LEU A 103 -7.95 -6.85 -33.64
CA LEU A 103 -8.04 -8.32 -33.67
C LEU A 103 -6.89 -9.04 -32.96
N VAL A 104 -5.82 -8.33 -32.56
CA VAL A 104 -4.82 -8.87 -31.63
C VAL A 104 -5.25 -8.41 -30.24
N GLY A 105 -5.64 -9.37 -29.38
CA GLY A 105 -6.29 -9.12 -28.09
C GLY A 105 -5.70 -7.92 -27.35
N ALA A 106 -6.52 -6.89 -27.12
CA ALA A 106 -6.12 -5.72 -26.36
C ALA A 106 -5.75 -6.18 -24.94
N LEU A 107 -4.49 -5.97 -24.56
CA LEU A 107 -4.03 -6.24 -23.21
C LEU A 107 -4.62 -5.18 -22.27
N HIS A 108 -5.15 -5.61 -21.12
CA HIS A 108 -5.60 -4.69 -20.07
C HIS A 108 -4.53 -4.60 -18.99
N THR A 109 -4.07 -3.40 -18.69
CA THR A 109 -3.10 -3.16 -17.62
C THR A 109 -3.82 -2.56 -16.41
N TYR A 110 -3.97 -3.38 -15.38
CA TYR A 110 -4.52 -2.96 -14.09
C TYR A 110 -3.41 -2.39 -13.21
N ARG A 111 -3.55 -1.13 -12.83
CA ARG A 111 -2.69 -0.43 -11.87
C ARG A 111 -3.39 -0.40 -10.52
N CYS A 112 -2.86 -1.18 -9.58
CA CYS A 112 -3.37 -1.28 -8.23
C CYS A 112 -2.47 -0.46 -7.29
N THR A 113 -3.05 0.46 -6.53
CA THR A 113 -2.33 1.33 -5.60
C THR A 113 -2.79 1.06 -4.17
N MET A 114 -1.84 0.92 -3.25
CA MET A 114 -2.04 0.79 -1.81
C MET A 114 -1.48 2.03 -1.11
N ARG A 115 -2.31 2.68 -0.27
CA ARG A 115 -1.90 3.82 0.58
C ARG A 115 -1.91 3.39 2.03
N PHE A 116 -0.79 3.57 2.73
CA PHE A 116 -0.61 3.21 4.13
C PHE A 116 -0.37 4.47 4.98
N SER A 117 -1.17 4.63 6.02
CA SER A 117 -1.02 5.70 7.00
C SER A 117 -0.37 5.17 8.29
N PRO A 118 0.91 5.50 8.57
CA PRO A 118 1.62 5.03 9.75
C PRO A 118 0.98 5.58 11.03
N TRP A 119 1.04 4.82 12.11
CA TRP A 119 0.68 5.32 13.43
C TRP A 119 1.84 6.16 14.02
N PRO A 120 1.59 7.28 14.72
CA PRO A 120 0.32 7.93 14.97
C PRO A 120 0.02 9.02 13.92
N SER A 121 -0.76 8.72 12.88
CA SER A 121 -1.22 9.71 11.88
C SER A 121 -2.55 10.38 12.27
N GLY A 122 -3.39 9.71 13.05
CA GLY A 122 -4.73 10.19 13.44
C GLY A 122 -4.82 10.97 14.76
N LEU A 123 -3.71 11.32 15.39
CA LEU A 123 -3.73 11.94 16.72
C LEU A 123 -4.21 13.40 16.62
N SER A 124 -5.34 13.71 17.27
CA SER A 124 -5.93 15.05 17.32
C SER A 124 -6.16 15.46 18.77
N ILE A 125 -5.62 16.60 19.18
CA ILE A 125 -5.86 17.18 20.51
C ILE A 125 -6.40 18.59 20.30
N ALA A 126 -7.57 18.87 20.87
CA ALA A 126 -8.23 20.18 20.79
C ALA A 126 -8.39 20.73 19.35
N GLY A 127 -8.64 19.84 18.38
CA GLY A 127 -8.82 20.20 16.96
C GLY A 127 -7.51 20.36 16.18
N VAL A 128 -6.35 20.23 16.84
CA VAL A 128 -5.03 20.25 16.18
C VAL A 128 -4.59 18.82 15.89
N ARG A 129 -4.43 18.50 14.60
CA ARG A 129 -3.83 17.24 14.15
C ARG A 129 -2.34 17.26 14.49
N LEU A 130 -1.96 16.41 15.43
CA LEU A 130 -0.59 16.20 15.91
C LEU A 130 0.05 14.96 15.28
N GLY A 131 -0.70 14.21 14.47
CA GLY A 131 -0.20 13.03 13.80
C GLY A 131 0.83 13.35 12.72
N ALA A 132 1.77 12.43 12.51
CA ALA A 132 2.72 12.54 11.40
C ALA A 132 1.95 12.38 10.07
N PRO A 133 1.96 13.38 9.16
CA PRO A 133 1.20 13.33 7.91
C PRO A 133 1.91 12.47 6.84
N ALA A 134 2.74 11.51 7.25
CA ALA A 134 3.41 10.63 6.31
C ALA A 134 2.38 9.67 5.72
N VAL A 135 2.35 9.52 4.41
CA VAL A 135 1.59 8.48 3.71
C VAL A 135 2.60 7.72 2.85
N LEU A 136 2.60 6.40 2.96
CA LEU A 136 3.41 5.53 2.12
C LEU A 136 2.52 4.96 1.02
N GLU A 137 2.99 5.05 -0.21
CA GLU A 137 2.26 4.55 -1.38
C GLU A 137 3.06 3.43 -2.03
N HIS A 138 2.37 2.36 -2.35
CA HIS A 138 2.90 1.25 -3.13
C HIS A 138 2.01 1.02 -4.34
N GLU A 139 2.62 0.81 -5.50
CA GLU A 139 1.91 0.62 -6.76
C GLU A 139 2.36 -0.70 -7.40
N ARG A 140 1.38 -1.45 -7.91
CA ARG A 140 1.61 -2.69 -8.64
C ARG A 140 0.80 -2.69 -9.94
N ALA A 141 1.49 -2.82 -11.07
CA ALA A 141 0.86 -3.04 -12.36
C ALA A 141 0.76 -4.55 -12.67
N VAL A 142 -0.39 -4.97 -13.20
CA VAL A 142 -0.66 -6.34 -13.64
C VAL A 142 -1.34 -6.29 -15.00
N THR A 143 -0.68 -6.85 -16.02
CA THR A 143 -1.20 -6.91 -17.39
C THR A 143 -1.78 -8.28 -17.69
N VAL A 144 -3.02 -8.32 -18.19
CA VAL A 144 -3.75 -9.54 -18.51
C VAL A 144 -4.23 -9.53 -19.96
N ASP A 145 -4.19 -10.71 -20.59
CA ASP A 145 -4.85 -10.95 -21.89
C ASP A 145 -6.28 -11.48 -21.62
N PRO A 146 -7.34 -10.78 -22.04
CA PRO A 146 -8.73 -11.23 -21.85
C PRO A 146 -9.02 -12.58 -22.50
N TRP A 147 -8.27 -12.93 -23.55
CA TRP A 147 -8.53 -14.09 -24.41
C TRP A 147 -7.59 -15.26 -24.10
N ARG A 148 -6.56 -15.06 -23.29
CA ARG A 148 -5.67 -16.12 -22.79
C ARG A 148 -5.53 -16.00 -21.28
N PRO A 149 -5.96 -17.01 -20.50
CA PRO A 149 -5.73 -17.01 -19.06
C PRO A 149 -4.22 -17.12 -18.79
N GLY A 150 -3.57 -15.98 -18.54
CA GLY A 150 -2.15 -15.88 -18.19
C GLY A 150 -1.68 -14.42 -18.08
N VAL A 151 -0.86 -14.13 -17.07
CA VAL A 151 -0.19 -12.83 -16.90
C VAL A 151 0.91 -12.69 -17.96
N VAL A 152 0.89 -11.60 -18.72
CA VAL A 152 2.01 -11.19 -19.56
C VAL A 152 2.81 -10.18 -18.75
N MET A 153 4.04 -10.55 -18.41
CA MET A 153 4.85 -10.03 -17.28
C MET A 153 5.05 -8.52 -17.23
#